data_AF-A0A7X7SRP1-F1
#
_entry.id   AF-A0A7X7SRP1-F1
#
_cell.length_a   1.000
_cell.length_b   1.000
_cell.length_c   1.000
_cell.angle_alpha   90.00
_cell.angle_beta   90.00
_cell.angle_gamma   90.00
#
_symmetry.space_group_name_H-M   'P 1'
#
loop_
_entity.id
_entity.type
_entity.pdbx_description
1 polymer ?
#
loop_
_entity_poly.entity_id
_entity_poly.type
_entity_poly.pdbx_seq_one_letter_code
_entity_poly.pdbx_strand_id
1 'polypeptide(L)' 'LANVVKVTIFLTDMSHFPEVVELRGRYFSSPYPADTIVEVSSLYAKDAMIEIEAIAVADEAVERS' A
#
# COMPACT_ATOMS: atom_id res chain seq x y z
N LEU A 1 0.70 9.24 -7.02
CA LEU A 1 -0.24 8.43 -6.21
C LEU A 1 -1.16 9.31 -5.35
N ALA A 2 -1.39 10.58 -5.71
CA ALA A 2 -2.11 11.54 -4.87
C ALA A 2 -3.57 11.15 -4.58
N ASN A 3 -4.19 10.39 -5.48
CA ASN A 3 -5.58 9.96 -5.35
C ASN A 3 -5.77 8.69 -4.51
N VAL A 4 -4.69 8.02 -4.11
CA VAL A 4 -4.77 6.81 -3.28
C VAL A 4 -5.06 7.22 -1.84
N VAL A 5 -6.14 6.68 -1.28
CA VAL A 5 -6.62 7.05 0.07
C VAL A 5 -6.41 5.94 1.11
N LYS A 6 -6.31 4.67 0.66
CA LYS A 6 -6.01 3.52 1.51
C LYS A 6 -5.16 2.52 0.75
N VAL A 7 -4.18 1.92 1.44
CA VAL A 7 -3.48 0.73 0.98
C VAL A 7 -3.51 -0.38 2.03
N THR A 8 -3.59 -1.63 1.59
CA THR A 8 -3.35 -2.82 2.42
C THR A 8 -2.16 -3.56 1.82
N ILE A 9 -1.13 -3.78 2.64
CA ILE A 9 0.13 -4.38 2.23
C ILE A 9 0.24 -5.76 2.88
N PHE A 10 0.38 -6.78 2.05
CA PHE A 10 0.55 -8.17 2.47
C PHE A 10 2.01 -8.56 2.24
N LEU A 11 2.68 -9.01 3.30
CA LEU A 11 4.05 -9.52 3.25
C LEU A 11 4.05 -11.02 3.53
N THR A 12 4.95 -11.77 2.89
CA THR A 12 5.19 -13.17 3.26
C THR A 12 6.21 -13.33 4.39
N ASP A 13 7.00 -12.28 4.67
CA ASP A 13 7.96 -12.24 5.77
C ASP A 13 8.04 -10.80 6.33
N MET A 14 7.68 -10.64 7.62
CA MET A 14 7.68 -9.36 8.31
C MET A 14 9.08 -8.81 8.60
N SER A 15 10.15 -9.58 8.35
CA SER A 15 11.53 -9.08 8.37
C SER A 15 11.75 -7.92 7.37
N HIS A 16 10.93 -7.85 6.32
CA HIS A 16 10.95 -6.78 5.31
C HIS A 16 10.19 -5.50 5.72
N PHE A 17 9.53 -5.46 6.89
CA PHE A 17 8.75 -4.31 7.32
C PHE A 17 9.50 -2.96 7.27
N PRO A 18 10.75 -2.85 7.75
CA PRO A 18 11.49 -1.58 7.70
C PRO A 18 11.70 -1.06 6.27
N GLU A 19 11.96 -1.96 5.32
CA GLU A 19 12.15 -1.64 3.90
C GLU A 19 10.84 -1.13 3.27
N VAL A 20 9.71 -1.74 3.65
CA VAL A 20 8.37 -1.29 3.22
C VAL A 20 8.06 0.11 3.75
N VAL A 21 8.39 0.41 5.01
CA VAL A 21 8.19 1.76 5.58
C VAL A 21 9.01 2.80 4.83
N GLU A 22 10.26 2.48 4.48
CA GLU A 22 11.10 3.36 3.66
C GLU A 22 10.50 3.58 2.26
N LEU A 23 10.07 2.50 1.60
CA LEU A 23 9.42 2.55 0.29
C LEU A 23 8.16 3.42 0.32
N ARG A 24 7.33 3.32 1.38
CA ARG A 24 6.15 4.17 1.56
C ARG A 24 6.51 5.65 1.53
N GLY A 25 7.57 6.05 2.24
CA GLY A 25 8.05 7.43 2.25
C GLY A 25 8.59 7.92 0.90
N ARG A 26 9.03 7.00 0.02
CA ARG A 26 9.49 7.33 -1.34
C ARG A 26 8.34 7.51 -2.33
N TYR A 27 7.28 6.72 -2.22
CA TYR A 27 6.19 6.69 -3.21
C TYR A 27 4.96 7.50 -2.83
N PHE A 28 4.64 7.58 -1.54
CA PHE A 28 3.52 8.38 -1.04
C PHE A 28 4.03 9.70 -0.47
N SER A 29 3.21 10.73 -0.60
CA SER A 29 3.47 12.07 -0.07
C SER A 29 2.30 12.50 0.82
N SER A 30 2.53 13.49 1.68
CA SER A 30 1.46 14.06 2.52
C SER A 30 0.34 14.68 1.66
N PRO A 31 -0.96 14.54 2.03
CA PRO A 31 -1.45 13.67 3.10
C PRO A 31 -1.30 12.19 2.72
N TYR A 32 -0.65 11.42 3.58
CA TYR A 32 -0.40 10.00 3.32
C TYR A 32 -1.72 9.21 3.33
N PRO A 33 -1.85 8.15 2.52
CA PRO A 33 -2.99 7.26 2.63
C PRO A 33 -2.99 6.57 3.99
N ALA A 34 -4.18 6.20 4.47
CA ALA A 34 -4.28 5.22 5.55
C ALA A 34 -3.64 3.90 5.10
N ASP A 35 -3.03 3.15 6.02
CA ASP A 35 -2.38 1.89 5.68
C ASP A 35 -2.63 0.78 6.71
N THR A 36 -2.47 -0.46 6.23
CA THR A 36 -2.47 -1.67 7.05
C THR A 36 -1.42 -2.60 6.48
N ILE A 37 -0.56 -3.15 7.33
CA ILE A 37 0.51 -4.08 6.94
C ILE A 37 0.31 -5.36 7.75
N VAL A 38 0.25 -6.52 7.08
CA VAL A 38 0.06 -7.83 7.70
C VAL A 38 0.97 -8.88 7.07
N GLU A 39 1.36 -9.88 7.87
CA GLU A 39 2.02 -11.07 7.35
C GLU A 39 0.97 -12.10 6.91
N VAL A 40 1.19 -12.73 5.76
CA VAL A 40 0.37 -13.82 5.22
C VAL A 40 1.25 -15.01 4.86
N SER A 41 0.67 -16.21 4.85
CA SER A 41 1.44 -17.43 4.59
C SER A 41 1.89 -17.59 3.14
N SER A 42 1.18 -17.00 2.17
CA SER A 42 1.50 -17.05 0.75
C SER A 42 0.69 -16.01 -0.04
N LEU A 43 1.16 -15.68 -1.24
CA LEU A 43 0.51 -14.79 -2.22
C LEU A 43 0.16 -15.56 -3.51
N TYR A 44 -0.42 -14.88 -4.50
CA TYR A 44 -0.82 -15.51 -5.78
C TYR A 44 0.33 -16.23 -6.50
N ALA A 45 1.54 -15.65 -6.47
CA ALA A 45 2.75 -16.26 -7.01
C ALA A 45 3.65 -16.81 -5.90
N LYS A 46 4.28 -17.96 -6.14
CA LYS A 46 5.09 -18.68 -5.15
C LYS A 46 6.32 -17.87 -4.68
N ASP A 47 6.86 -17.04 -5.56
CA ASP A 47 8.03 -16.20 -5.34
C ASP A 47 7.66 -14.73 -5.02
N ALA A 48 6.37 -14.38 -4.98
CA ALA A 48 5.95 -13.06 -4.55
C ALA A 48 6.18 -12.88 -3.05
N MET A 49 6.85 -11.79 -2.69
CA MET A 49 7.16 -11.42 -1.30
C MET A 49 6.23 -10.33 -0.74
N ILE A 50 5.58 -9.60 -1.63
CA ILE A 50 4.72 -8.45 -1.32
C ILE A 50 3.56 -8.35 -2.31
N GLU A 51 2.38 -8.03 -1.81
CA GLU A 51 1.22 -7.61 -2.60
C GLU A 51 0.60 -6.36 -1.97
N ILE A 52 0.11 -5.43 -2.80
CA ILE A 52 -0.49 -4.18 -2.33
C ILE A 52 -1.87 -4.00 -3.00
N GLU A 53 -2.90 -3.99 -2.17
CA GLU A 53 -4.25 -3.56 -2.55
C GLU A 53 -4.38 -2.05 -2.30
N ALA A 54 -4.96 -1.31 -3.24
CA ALA A 54 -5.14 0.14 -3.13
C ALA A 54 -6.58 0.57 -3.44
N ILE A 55 -7.07 1.54 -2.67
CA ILE A 55 -8.32 2.26 -2.92
C ILE A 55 -7.96 3.69 -3.30
N ALA A 56 -8.51 4.17 -4.42
CA ALA A 56 -8.27 5.53 -4.91
C ALA A 56 -9.58 6.23 -5.29
N VAL A 57 -9.57 7.56 -5.23
CA VAL A 57 -10.69 8.41 -5.65
C VAL A 57 -10.47 8.84 -7.10
N ALA A 58 -11.51 8.70 -7.95
CA ALA A 58 -11.47 9.22 -9.31
C ALA A 58 -11.55 10.76 -9.30
N ASP A 59 -10.85 11.42 -10.23
CA ASP A 59 -10.72 12.89 -10.25
C ASP A 59 -12.08 13.61 -10.21
N GLU A 60 -13.09 13.10 -10.91
CA GLU A 60 -14.45 13.67 -10.96
C GLU A 60 -15.18 13.68 -9.60
N ALA A 61 -14.78 12.82 -8.67
CA ALA A 61 -15.37 12.77 -7.33
C ALA A 61 -14.69 13.79 -6.38
N VAL A 62 -13.44 14.19 -6.65
CA VAL A 62 -12.70 15.18 -5.86
C VAL A 62 -13.25 16.59 -6.07
N GLU A 63 -13.69 16.90 -7.30
CA GLU A 63 -14.28 18.21 -7.63
C GLU A 63 -15.68 18.43 -7.02
N ARG A 64 -16.35 17.36 -6.57
CA ARG A 64 -17.69 17.41 -5.98
C ARG A 64 -17.70 17.49 -4.45
N SER A 65 -16.53 17.45 -3.81
CA SER A 65 -16.35 17.45 -2.35
C SER A 65 -15.91 18.79 -1.77
#